data_AF-A0A1E2WTC9-F1
#
_entry.id   AF-A0A1E2WTC9-F1
#
_cell.length_a   1.000
_cell.length_b   1.000
_cell.length_c   1.000
_cell.angle_alpha   90.00
_cell.angle_beta   90.00
_cell.angle_gamma   90.00
#
_symmetry.space_group_name_H-M   'P 1'
#
loop_
_entity.id
_entity.type
_entity.pdbx_description
1 polymer ?
#
loop_
_entity_poly.entity_id
_entity_poly.type
_entity_poly.pdbx_seq_one_letter_code
_entity_poly.pdbx_strand_id
1 'polypeptide(L)'
;MNFLGSDRKKLRKAILSAYPDPGDLEIMVNEELGENLHAIAGGGQLNQVVFNVIKWAETKGKLERLIMAAYDANSGNSDLKEFYHYIIEKKFILNPISGESSVNIGPDIEWLGPTENVQLETYLQPEPEFLDAIFFKRAVENLASVCRIEISSQRTRGTGVLIANRLVLTNYHVLESKNNADIKTNALNAILHFGYFSSDSKNESEGQIFKLDREQPILNFSPTEKLDYVLLQVEEDIVQAIPSKGIQPARWNASNLPVTGKGITLVQHPKGDTMKVCISRDGITGVYQERGLIQYVSKTEPGSSGSPCFDENWNLVALHHAQRDRMFSSIRGTIREGVLFNSIYQEIKSYLINEI
;
A
#
# COMPACT_ATOMS: atom_id res chain seq x y z
N MET A 1 19.73 1.32 5.08
CA MET A 1 20.12 0.10 4.33
C MET A 1 21.31 -0.59 4.99
N ASN A 2 21.25 -1.91 5.20
CA ASN A 2 22.42 -2.70 5.66
C ASN A 2 23.07 -3.41 4.47
N PHE A 3 24.11 -2.82 3.88
CA PHE A 3 24.85 -3.45 2.78
C PHE A 3 25.78 -4.56 3.31
N LEU A 4 25.77 -5.71 2.63
CA LEU A 4 26.79 -6.73 2.81
C LEU A 4 28.09 -6.33 2.09
N GLY A 5 29.21 -6.99 2.41
CA GLY A 5 30.49 -6.75 1.73
C GLY A 5 30.41 -6.96 0.21
N SER A 6 29.56 -7.89 -0.24
CA SER A 6 29.26 -8.14 -1.65
C SER A 6 28.54 -6.96 -2.32
N ASP A 7 27.61 -6.31 -1.62
CA ASP A 7 26.84 -5.17 -2.14
C ASP A 7 27.76 -3.96 -2.37
N ARG A 8 28.64 -3.66 -1.40
CA ARG A 8 29.64 -2.60 -1.52
C ARG A 8 30.58 -2.81 -2.70
N LYS A 9 30.98 -4.07 -2.94
CA LYS A 9 31.86 -4.42 -4.06
C LYS A 9 31.17 -4.20 -5.40
N LYS A 10 29.89 -4.57 -5.51
CA LYS A 10 29.09 -4.34 -6.72
C LYS A 10 28.85 -2.84 -6.96
N LEU A 11 28.47 -2.08 -5.93
CA LEU A 11 28.31 -0.62 -6.03
C LEU A 11 29.60 0.05 -6.49
N ARG A 12 30.74 -0.32 -5.89
CA ARG A 12 32.04 0.24 -6.27
C ARG A 12 32.37 -0.05 -7.73
N LYS A 13 32.10 -1.28 -8.21
CA LYS A 13 32.30 -1.63 -9.63
C LYS A 13 31.41 -0.78 -10.54
N ALA A 14 30.14 -0.63 -10.18
CA ALA A 14 29.17 0.17 -10.93
C ALA A 14 29.59 1.65 -11.03
N ILE A 15 29.95 2.29 -9.91
CA ILE A 15 30.41 3.68 -9.91
C ILE A 15 31.71 3.82 -10.73
N LEU A 16 32.66 2.89 -10.60
CA LEU A 16 33.90 2.93 -11.39
C LEU A 16 33.67 2.78 -12.90
N SER A 17 32.65 2.02 -13.29
CA SER A 17 32.25 1.86 -14.69
C SER A 17 31.57 3.11 -15.24
N ALA A 18 30.72 3.75 -14.42
CA ALA A 18 29.99 4.95 -14.81
C ALA A 18 30.82 6.23 -14.77
N TYR A 19 31.80 6.30 -13.87
CA TYR A 19 32.66 7.48 -13.66
C TYR A 19 34.13 7.06 -13.70
N PRO A 20 34.68 6.69 -14.87
CA PRO A 20 36.07 6.28 -15.01
C PRO A 20 37.05 7.46 -14.91
N ASP A 21 36.57 8.68 -15.14
CA ASP A 21 37.32 9.91 -14.95
C ASP A 21 37.04 10.51 -13.55
N PRO A 22 38.07 10.84 -12.75
CA PRO A 22 37.87 11.44 -11.44
C PRO A 22 37.13 12.79 -11.45
N GLY A 23 37.24 13.56 -12.53
CA GLY A 23 36.54 14.83 -12.70
C GLY A 23 35.03 14.66 -12.87
N ASP A 24 34.59 13.67 -13.66
CA ASP A 24 33.16 13.36 -13.81
C ASP A 24 32.56 12.90 -12.47
N LEU A 25 33.31 12.12 -11.68
CA LEU A 25 32.90 11.75 -10.33
C LEU A 25 32.80 12.97 -9.41
N GLU A 26 33.74 13.92 -9.52
CA GLU A 26 33.74 15.16 -8.74
C GLU A 26 32.53 16.03 -9.06
N ILE A 27 32.19 16.17 -10.35
CA ILE A 27 31.00 16.89 -10.82
C ILE A 27 29.74 16.24 -10.23
N MET A 28 29.55 14.92 -10.37
CA MET A 28 28.38 14.23 -9.82
C MET A 28 28.27 14.42 -8.29
N VAL A 29 29.37 14.26 -7.56
CA VAL A 29 29.36 14.45 -6.10
C VAL A 29 29.08 15.91 -5.71
N ASN A 30 29.58 16.88 -6.48
CA ASN A 30 29.36 18.28 -6.18
C ASN A 30 27.94 18.73 -6.52
N GLU A 31 27.47 18.46 -7.72
CA GLU A 31 26.21 18.96 -8.23
C GLU A 31 25.02 18.20 -7.64
N GLU A 32 25.08 16.87 -7.52
CA GLU A 32 23.94 16.06 -7.07
C GLU A 32 23.91 15.87 -5.54
N LEU A 33 25.09 15.78 -4.91
CA LEU A 33 25.21 15.57 -3.46
C LEU A 33 25.51 16.85 -2.68
N GLY A 34 25.95 17.92 -3.34
CA GLY A 34 26.33 19.18 -2.69
C GLY A 34 27.62 19.06 -1.87
N GLU A 35 28.49 18.10 -2.19
CA GLU A 35 29.66 17.77 -1.38
C GLU A 35 30.97 17.99 -2.16
N ASN A 36 32.07 18.20 -1.44
CA ASN A 36 33.39 18.28 -2.05
C ASN A 36 34.05 16.88 -2.05
N LEU A 37 34.30 16.32 -3.23
CA LEU A 37 34.85 14.96 -3.37
C LEU A 37 36.16 14.79 -2.60
N HIS A 38 37.08 15.77 -2.72
CA HIS A 38 38.37 15.71 -2.04
C HIS A 38 38.23 15.73 -0.51
N ALA A 39 37.29 16.52 0.01
CA ALA A 39 37.04 16.61 1.45
C ALA A 39 36.47 15.32 2.04
N ILE A 40 35.61 14.61 1.29
CA ILE A 40 34.93 13.41 1.79
C ILE A 40 35.69 12.11 1.51
N ALA A 41 36.50 12.08 0.45
CA ALA A 41 37.14 10.86 -0.04
C ALA A 41 38.67 10.96 -0.16
N GLY A 42 39.24 12.16 0.01
CA GLY A 42 40.67 12.43 -0.20
C GLY A 42 41.04 12.44 -1.69
N GLY A 43 42.34 12.30 -1.95
CA GLY A 43 42.89 12.09 -3.30
C GLY A 43 43.58 10.73 -3.41
N GLY A 44 43.87 10.31 -4.64
CA GLY A 44 44.59 9.07 -4.91
C GLY A 44 43.99 8.29 -6.06
N GLN A 45 44.17 6.97 -6.05
CA GLN A 45 43.59 6.11 -7.08
C GLN A 45 42.06 6.12 -7.00
N LEU A 46 41.41 6.26 -8.15
CA LEU A 46 39.95 6.38 -8.27
C LEU A 46 39.19 5.26 -7.53
N ASN A 47 39.69 4.02 -7.57
CA ASN A 47 39.11 2.89 -6.82
C ASN A 47 39.07 3.15 -5.30
N GLN A 48 40.11 3.76 -4.74
CA GLN A 48 40.16 4.13 -3.33
C GLN A 48 39.25 5.32 -3.04
N VAL A 49 39.18 6.30 -3.95
CA VAL A 49 38.27 7.45 -3.83
C VAL A 49 36.81 6.98 -3.80
N VAL A 50 36.38 6.16 -4.77
CA VAL A 50 35.02 5.59 -4.80
C VAL A 50 34.72 4.77 -3.55
N PHE A 51 35.68 3.97 -3.07
CA PHE A 51 35.51 3.24 -1.81
C PHE A 51 35.26 4.18 -0.62
N ASN A 52 36.00 5.28 -0.54
CA ASN A 52 35.84 6.27 0.53
C ASN A 52 34.52 7.03 0.41
N VAL A 53 34.08 7.38 -0.80
CA VAL A 53 32.75 7.98 -1.04
C VAL A 53 31.64 7.07 -0.54
N ILE A 54 31.69 5.76 -0.87
CA ILE A 54 30.71 4.78 -0.40
C ILE A 54 30.73 4.70 1.13
N LYS A 55 31.92 4.62 1.75
CA LYS A 55 32.07 4.57 3.21
C LYS A 55 31.53 5.82 3.90
N TRP A 56 31.79 7.00 3.33
CA TRP A 56 31.26 8.27 3.81
C TRP A 56 29.73 8.28 3.72
N ALA A 57 29.17 7.87 2.58
CA ALA A 57 27.73 7.83 2.37
C ALA A 57 27.04 6.86 3.35
N GLU A 58 27.66 5.71 3.63
CA GLU A 58 27.18 4.79 4.68
C GLU A 58 27.19 5.45 6.07
N THR A 59 28.31 6.09 6.43
CA THR A 59 28.49 6.73 7.76
C THR A 59 27.50 7.89 7.98
N LYS A 60 27.10 8.57 6.91
CA LYS A 60 26.18 9.71 6.95
C LYS A 60 24.73 9.34 6.63
N GLY A 61 24.42 8.05 6.40
CA GLY A 61 23.08 7.62 5.99
C GLY A 61 22.67 8.11 4.60
N LYS A 62 23.62 8.54 3.75
CA LYS A 62 23.42 9.08 2.40
C LYS A 62 23.61 8.05 1.28
N LEU A 63 23.70 6.76 1.60
CA LEU A 63 24.02 5.71 0.62
C LEU A 63 22.99 5.61 -0.51
N GLU A 64 21.70 5.72 -0.20
CA GLU A 64 20.63 5.69 -1.20
C GLU A 64 20.71 6.90 -2.13
N ARG A 65 20.92 8.08 -1.54
CA ARG A 65 21.10 9.33 -2.28
C ARG A 65 22.30 9.27 -3.23
N LEU A 66 23.42 8.68 -2.80
CA LEU A 66 24.59 8.46 -3.66
C LEU A 66 24.24 7.57 -4.87
N ILE A 67 23.48 6.49 -4.65
CA ILE A 67 23.12 5.55 -5.73
C ILE A 67 22.17 6.22 -6.73
N MET A 68 21.18 6.96 -6.25
CA MET A 68 20.23 7.71 -7.08
C MET A 68 20.94 8.81 -7.87
N ALA A 69 21.69 9.68 -7.20
CA ALA A 69 22.48 10.74 -7.84
C ALA A 69 23.42 10.21 -8.93
N ALA A 70 24.15 9.13 -8.62
CA ALA A 70 25.05 8.51 -9.58
C ALA A 70 24.29 7.96 -10.80
N TYR A 71 23.11 7.37 -10.60
CA TYR A 71 22.31 6.81 -11.69
C TYR A 71 21.65 7.89 -12.53
N ASP A 72 21.06 8.92 -11.92
CA ASP A 72 20.37 10.00 -12.63
C ASP A 72 21.33 10.77 -13.54
N ALA A 73 22.53 11.07 -13.04
CA ALA A 73 23.57 11.75 -13.81
C ALA A 73 24.18 10.88 -14.93
N ASN A 74 24.08 9.54 -14.86
CA ASN A 74 24.60 8.64 -15.90
C ASN A 74 23.74 7.37 -16.08
N SER A 75 22.47 7.58 -16.46
CA SER A 75 21.48 6.49 -16.59
C SER A 75 21.76 5.54 -17.76
N GLY A 76 22.66 5.94 -18.67
CA GLY A 76 23.12 5.14 -19.80
C GLY A 76 24.15 4.05 -19.45
N ASN A 77 24.78 4.10 -18.26
CA ASN A 77 25.77 3.09 -17.87
C ASN A 77 25.09 1.77 -17.45
N SER A 78 25.49 0.66 -18.08
CA SER A 78 24.86 -0.65 -17.88
C SER A 78 25.15 -1.27 -16.51
N ASP A 79 26.38 -1.18 -15.99
CA ASP A 79 26.72 -1.73 -14.66
C ASP A 79 26.00 -0.96 -13.54
N LEU A 80 25.87 0.36 -13.70
CA LEU A 80 25.17 1.21 -12.75
C LEU A 80 23.66 1.00 -12.80
N LYS A 81 23.08 0.86 -13.99
CA LYS A 81 21.68 0.47 -14.16
C LYS A 81 21.38 -0.90 -13.54
N GLU A 82 22.24 -1.89 -13.76
CA GLU A 82 22.09 -3.22 -13.15
C GLU A 82 22.17 -3.14 -11.62
N PHE A 83 23.13 -2.40 -11.08
CA PHE A 83 23.26 -2.25 -9.63
C PHE A 83 22.10 -1.46 -9.02
N TYR A 84 21.66 -0.41 -9.69
CA TYR A 84 20.52 0.40 -9.28
C TYR A 84 19.26 -0.47 -9.20
N HIS A 85 18.96 -1.24 -10.25
CA HIS A 85 17.84 -2.21 -10.23
C HIS A 85 18.01 -3.25 -9.11
N TYR A 86 19.21 -3.81 -8.92
CA TYR A 86 19.49 -4.76 -7.85
C TYR A 86 19.17 -4.20 -6.45
N ILE A 87 19.45 -2.92 -6.21
CA ILE A 87 19.14 -2.24 -4.96
C ILE A 87 17.67 -1.90 -4.83
N ILE A 88 17.03 -1.45 -5.91
CA ILE A 88 15.58 -1.23 -5.96
C ILE A 88 14.84 -2.54 -5.65
N GLU A 89 15.19 -3.65 -6.30
CA GLU A 89 14.67 -4.98 -5.99
C GLU A 89 14.86 -5.33 -4.51
N LYS A 90 16.04 -5.09 -3.92
CA LYS A 90 16.27 -5.31 -2.49
C LYS A 90 15.47 -4.37 -1.58
N LYS A 91 15.24 -3.11 -1.96
CA LYS A 91 14.53 -2.10 -1.15
C LYS A 91 13.02 -2.36 -1.14
N PHE A 92 12.47 -2.80 -2.27
CA PHE A 92 11.08 -3.25 -2.35
C PHE A 92 10.85 -4.61 -1.68
N ILE A 93 11.90 -5.44 -1.60
CA ILE A 93 11.87 -6.82 -1.07
C ILE A 93 12.64 -6.91 0.28
N LEU A 94 12.17 -6.17 1.28
CA LEU A 94 12.12 -6.68 2.66
C LEU A 94 10.66 -7.13 2.85
N ASN A 95 10.22 -8.37 2.70
CA ASN A 95 10.85 -9.70 2.74
C ASN A 95 10.91 -10.37 1.36
N PRO A 96 11.77 -11.39 1.16
CA PRO A 96 11.63 -12.29 0.02
C PRO A 96 10.20 -12.83 0.01
N ILE A 97 9.45 -12.45 -1.03
CA ILE A 97 8.47 -13.36 -1.60
C ILE A 97 9.29 -14.61 -1.91
N SER A 98 9.03 -15.66 -1.15
CA SER A 98 9.72 -16.93 -1.16
C SER A 98 9.50 -17.64 -2.49
N GLY A 99 10.00 -17.12 -3.62
CA GLY A 99 9.93 -17.77 -4.94
C GLY A 99 8.53 -18.15 -5.44
N GLU A 100 7.48 -17.91 -4.66
CA GLU A 100 6.10 -18.21 -4.97
C GLU A 100 5.51 -16.99 -5.67
N SER A 101 4.94 -17.22 -6.85
CA SER A 101 4.11 -16.25 -7.55
C SER A 101 3.16 -15.57 -6.58
N SER A 102 3.03 -14.24 -6.60
CA SER A 102 1.97 -13.63 -5.81
C SER A 102 0.64 -14.11 -6.40
N VAL A 103 -0.28 -14.52 -5.53
CA VAL A 103 -1.57 -15.04 -5.97
C VAL A 103 -2.32 -13.88 -6.62
N ASN A 104 -2.85 -14.08 -7.82
CA ASN A 104 -3.76 -13.11 -8.46
C ASN A 104 -5.10 -13.15 -7.71
N ILE A 105 -5.60 -11.98 -7.28
CA ILE A 105 -6.79 -11.87 -6.41
C ILE A 105 -7.74 -10.82 -6.98
N GLY A 106 -9.05 -11.10 -6.94
CA GLY A 106 -10.07 -10.18 -7.44
C GLY A 106 -10.22 -10.19 -8.96
N PRO A 107 -10.95 -9.23 -9.55
CA PRO A 107 -11.11 -9.10 -11.01
C PRO A 107 -9.78 -8.82 -11.74
N ASP A 108 -9.77 -9.04 -13.06
CA ASP A 108 -8.60 -8.73 -13.89
C ASP A 108 -8.36 -7.22 -13.98
N ILE A 109 -7.09 -6.82 -13.95
CA ILE A 109 -6.68 -5.42 -13.94
C ILE A 109 -6.21 -5.02 -15.35
N GLU A 110 -6.93 -4.11 -16.00
CA GLU A 110 -6.44 -3.39 -17.17
C GLU A 110 -5.50 -2.28 -16.70
N TRP A 111 -4.20 -2.57 -16.57
CA TRP A 111 -3.21 -1.59 -16.14
C TRP A 111 -3.03 -0.48 -17.18
N LEU A 112 -3.21 0.76 -16.73
CA LEU A 112 -3.09 1.96 -17.55
C LEU A 112 -1.92 2.85 -17.11
N GLY A 113 -1.18 2.44 -16.08
CA GLY A 113 0.00 3.16 -15.58
C GLY A 113 1.29 2.91 -16.38
N PRO A 114 2.40 3.54 -15.98
CA PRO A 114 3.72 3.35 -16.58
C PRO A 114 4.15 1.89 -16.71
N THR A 115 4.94 1.60 -17.73
CA THR A 115 5.53 0.26 -17.96
C THR A 115 7.05 0.23 -17.89
N GLU A 116 7.70 1.40 -17.87
CA GLU A 116 9.15 1.52 -17.84
C GLU A 116 9.67 1.75 -16.41
N ASN A 117 10.79 1.11 -16.07
CA ASN A 117 11.39 1.15 -14.73
C ASN A 117 11.66 2.57 -14.21
N VAL A 118 12.18 3.46 -15.07
CA VAL A 118 12.54 4.84 -14.70
C VAL A 118 11.32 5.63 -14.20
N GLN A 119 10.15 5.37 -14.79
CA GLN A 119 8.89 6.01 -14.38
C GLN A 119 8.37 5.42 -13.06
N LEU A 120 8.69 4.17 -12.75
CA LEU A 120 8.33 3.54 -11.48
C LEU A 120 9.15 4.08 -10.31
N GLU A 121 10.39 4.47 -10.56
CA GLU A 121 11.29 5.09 -9.57
C GLU A 121 10.85 6.50 -9.17
N THR A 122 10.14 7.20 -10.07
CA THR A 122 9.55 8.51 -9.76
C THR A 122 8.44 8.41 -8.70
N TYR A 123 7.85 7.22 -8.53
CA TYR A 123 6.93 6.87 -7.44
C TYR A 123 7.67 6.32 -6.21
N LEU A 124 8.91 6.75 -5.97
CA LEU A 124 9.67 6.47 -4.75
C LEU A 124 10.30 7.72 -4.15
N GLN A 125 9.47 8.73 -3.93
CA GLN A 125 9.82 9.95 -3.22
C GLN A 125 10.50 9.59 -1.88
N PRO A 126 11.56 10.32 -1.50
CA PRO A 126 12.20 10.13 -0.20
C PRO A 126 11.19 10.31 0.92
N GLU A 127 11.36 9.56 2.02
CA GLU A 127 10.53 9.76 3.21
C GLU A 127 10.65 11.23 3.67
N PRO A 128 9.53 11.89 4.01
CA PRO A 128 9.60 13.22 4.57
C PRO A 128 10.36 13.17 5.87
N GLU A 129 11.19 14.19 6.07
CA GLU A 129 12.02 14.34 7.26
C GLU A 129 11.17 14.38 8.55
N PHE A 130 9.92 14.86 8.45
CA PHE A 130 8.99 14.97 9.57
C PHE A 130 7.58 14.51 9.20
N LEU A 131 6.89 13.90 10.18
CA LEU A 131 5.45 13.65 10.15
C LEU A 131 4.78 14.49 11.24
N ASP A 132 3.70 15.19 10.89
CA ASP A 132 2.88 15.89 11.88
C ASP A 132 2.19 14.86 12.80
N ALA A 133 2.16 15.11 14.12
CA ALA A 133 1.51 14.25 15.09
C ALA A 133 0.02 14.02 14.80
N ILE A 134 -0.66 14.96 14.12
CA ILE A 134 -2.05 14.79 13.68
C ILE A 134 -2.23 13.60 12.75
N PHE A 135 -1.18 13.18 12.03
CA PHE A 135 -1.18 11.97 11.20
C PHE A 135 -1.52 10.74 12.04
N PHE A 136 -0.86 10.57 13.20
CA PHE A 136 -1.10 9.43 14.07
C PHE A 136 -2.46 9.48 14.76
N LYS A 137 -2.93 10.68 15.14
CA LYS A 137 -4.28 10.84 15.68
C LYS A 137 -5.33 10.36 14.69
N ARG A 138 -5.24 10.82 13.43
CA ARG A 138 -6.15 10.41 12.34
C ARG A 138 -6.00 8.94 11.98
N ALA A 139 -4.79 8.38 12.09
CA ALA A 139 -4.55 6.97 11.90
C ALA A 139 -5.34 6.15 12.91
N VAL A 140 -5.14 6.37 14.22
CA VAL A 140 -5.84 5.64 15.28
C VAL A 140 -7.36 5.73 15.13
N GLU A 141 -7.85 6.93 14.82
CA GLU A 141 -9.26 7.19 14.51
C GLU A 141 -9.81 6.31 13.37
N ASN A 142 -9.07 6.14 12.27
CA ASN A 142 -9.55 5.34 11.14
C ASN A 142 -9.22 3.84 11.27
N LEU A 143 -8.24 3.44 12.07
CA LEU A 143 -8.03 2.00 12.37
C LEU A 143 -9.25 1.42 13.11
N ALA A 144 -9.90 2.23 13.95
CA ALA A 144 -11.13 1.86 14.66
C ALA A 144 -12.33 1.57 13.75
N SER A 145 -12.32 2.03 12.49
CA SER A 145 -13.41 1.77 11.54
C SER A 145 -13.25 0.46 10.79
N VAL A 146 -12.11 -0.22 10.90
CA VAL A 146 -11.79 -1.39 10.06
C VAL A 146 -12.06 -2.67 10.82
N CYS A 147 -12.74 -3.60 10.15
CA CYS A 147 -13.02 -4.93 10.70
C CYS A 147 -12.48 -6.03 9.79
N ARG A 148 -12.13 -7.16 10.41
CA ARG A 148 -11.97 -8.43 9.71
C ARG A 148 -13.33 -9.05 9.52
N ILE A 149 -13.62 -9.50 8.29
CA ILE A 149 -14.82 -10.27 7.97
C ILE A 149 -14.42 -11.75 7.90
N GLU A 150 -15.13 -12.59 8.65
CA GLU A 150 -14.97 -14.04 8.60
C GLU A 150 -16.30 -14.73 8.26
N ILE A 151 -16.24 -15.67 7.31
CA ILE A 151 -17.35 -16.55 6.96
C ILE A 151 -16.85 -17.98 7.09
N SER A 152 -16.95 -18.54 8.30
CA SER A 152 -16.32 -19.83 8.64
C SER A 152 -16.84 -20.98 7.79
N SER A 153 -18.11 -20.95 7.36
CA SER A 153 -18.72 -21.94 6.46
C SER A 153 -18.03 -22.03 5.10
N GLN A 154 -17.36 -20.95 4.67
CA GLN A 154 -16.68 -20.85 3.38
C GLN A 154 -15.15 -20.79 3.50
N ARG A 155 -14.61 -20.81 4.74
CA ARG A 155 -13.21 -20.49 5.04
C ARG A 155 -12.76 -19.18 4.36
N THR A 156 -13.70 -18.24 4.22
CA THR A 156 -13.46 -16.96 3.55
C THR A 156 -13.14 -15.91 4.59
N ARG A 157 -12.14 -15.08 4.28
CA ARG A 157 -11.70 -13.96 5.10
C ARG A 157 -11.56 -12.74 4.21
N GLY A 158 -12.01 -11.60 4.70
CA GLY A 158 -11.91 -10.31 4.02
C GLY A 158 -11.75 -9.17 5.01
N THR A 159 -11.73 -7.97 4.49
CA THR A 159 -11.69 -6.72 5.26
C THR A 159 -12.95 -5.93 4.98
N GLY A 160 -13.43 -5.17 5.96
CA GLY A 160 -14.53 -4.24 5.80
C GLY A 160 -14.25 -2.92 6.53
N VAL A 161 -14.99 -1.88 6.16
CA VAL A 161 -14.87 -0.55 6.75
C VAL A 161 -16.25 -0.01 7.15
N LEU A 162 -16.39 0.39 8.41
CA LEU A 162 -17.55 1.10 8.93
C LEU A 162 -17.54 2.54 8.37
N ILE A 163 -18.60 2.95 7.68
CA ILE A 163 -18.71 4.28 7.03
C ILE A 163 -19.84 5.15 7.60
N ALA A 164 -20.74 4.56 8.39
CA ALA A 164 -21.75 5.23 9.21
C ALA A 164 -22.08 4.32 10.42
N ASN A 165 -23.00 4.73 11.30
CA ASN A 165 -23.23 4.07 12.60
C ASN A 165 -23.40 2.55 12.51
N ARG A 166 -24.12 2.07 11.48
CA ARG A 166 -24.36 0.63 11.29
C ARG A 166 -23.96 0.11 9.92
N LEU A 167 -23.24 0.91 9.14
CA LEU A 167 -23.02 0.64 7.73
C LEU A 167 -21.58 0.26 7.46
N VAL A 168 -21.35 -0.98 7.02
CA VAL A 168 -20.03 -1.50 6.64
C VAL A 168 -19.96 -1.71 5.13
N LEU A 169 -18.89 -1.24 4.50
CA LEU A 169 -18.53 -1.58 3.13
C LEU A 169 -17.51 -2.70 3.09
N THR A 170 -17.67 -3.60 2.12
CA THR A 170 -16.66 -4.60 1.71
C THR A 170 -16.87 -4.91 0.22
N ASN A 171 -16.04 -5.78 -0.38
CA ASN A 171 -16.24 -6.18 -1.76
C ASN A 171 -17.38 -7.19 -1.93
N TYR A 172 -18.03 -7.18 -3.09
CA TYR A 172 -19.05 -8.17 -3.43
C TYR A 172 -18.45 -9.58 -3.46
N HIS A 173 -17.29 -9.75 -4.07
CA HIS A 173 -16.64 -11.05 -4.15
C HIS A 173 -16.20 -11.64 -2.80
N VAL A 174 -16.16 -10.85 -1.71
CA VAL A 174 -15.89 -11.36 -0.34
C VAL A 174 -17.07 -12.19 0.16
N LEU A 175 -18.29 -11.84 -0.23
CA LEU A 175 -19.51 -12.57 0.12
C LEU A 175 -19.98 -13.50 -0.99
N GLU A 176 -19.43 -13.36 -2.20
CA GLU A 176 -19.71 -14.25 -3.32
C GLU A 176 -19.24 -15.68 -3.01
N SER A 177 -20.14 -16.63 -3.19
CA SER A 177 -19.90 -18.00 -2.76
C SER A 177 -19.11 -18.80 -3.78
N LYS A 178 -18.06 -19.49 -3.31
CA LYS A 178 -17.40 -20.56 -4.10
C LYS A 178 -18.23 -21.85 -4.21
N ASN A 179 -19.20 -22.04 -3.31
CA ASN A 179 -20.02 -23.25 -3.17
C ASN A 179 -21.49 -23.06 -3.61
N ASN A 180 -21.81 -22.08 -4.46
CA ASN A 180 -23.18 -21.76 -4.90
C ASN A 180 -24.20 -21.36 -3.80
N ALA A 181 -23.77 -21.08 -2.57
CA ALA A 181 -24.63 -20.44 -1.57
C ALA A 181 -24.98 -19.00 -1.99
N ASP A 182 -26.19 -18.55 -1.69
CA ASP A 182 -26.58 -17.18 -1.99
C ASP A 182 -25.84 -16.17 -1.09
N ILE A 183 -25.59 -14.97 -1.61
CA ILE A 183 -24.86 -13.90 -0.92
C ILE A 183 -25.51 -13.50 0.42
N LYS A 184 -26.84 -13.53 0.52
CA LYS A 184 -27.59 -13.25 1.75
C LYS A 184 -27.30 -14.29 2.82
N THR A 185 -27.29 -15.57 2.45
CA THR A 185 -26.89 -16.66 3.35
C THR A 185 -25.47 -16.47 3.88
N ASN A 186 -24.54 -16.05 3.02
CA ASN A 186 -23.17 -15.75 3.44
C ASN A 186 -23.09 -14.54 4.36
N ALA A 187 -23.81 -13.47 4.06
CA ALA A 187 -23.91 -12.30 4.92
C ALA A 187 -24.44 -12.67 6.32
N LEU A 188 -25.50 -13.48 6.41
CA LEU A 188 -26.04 -13.92 7.70
C LEU A 188 -25.08 -14.80 8.53
N ASN A 189 -24.09 -15.41 7.89
CA ASN A 189 -23.04 -16.19 8.54
C ASN A 189 -21.73 -15.40 8.74
N ALA A 190 -21.69 -14.13 8.31
CA ALA A 190 -20.52 -13.29 8.45
C ALA A 190 -20.36 -12.81 9.90
N ILE A 191 -19.12 -12.83 10.37
CA ILE A 191 -18.71 -12.32 11.68
C ILE A 191 -17.73 -11.16 11.44
N LEU A 192 -17.98 -10.02 12.08
CA LEU A 192 -17.15 -8.83 11.99
C LEU A 192 -16.31 -8.69 13.26
N HIS A 193 -14.99 -8.64 13.13
CA HIS A 193 -14.06 -8.43 14.23
C HIS A 193 -13.44 -7.03 14.15
N PHE A 194 -13.85 -6.12 15.02
CA PHE A 194 -13.26 -4.79 15.16
C PHE A 194 -12.12 -4.81 16.18
N GLY A 195 -11.02 -4.10 15.89
CA GLY A 195 -9.88 -4.04 16.81
C GLY A 195 -9.11 -5.35 16.97
N TYR A 196 -9.07 -6.18 15.92
CA TYR A 196 -8.31 -7.42 15.88
C TYR A 196 -6.81 -7.13 15.66
N PHE A 197 -6.11 -6.81 16.75
CA PHE A 197 -4.69 -6.42 16.78
C PHE A 197 -3.80 -7.52 17.37
N SER A 198 -2.51 -7.47 17.02
CA SER A 198 -1.47 -8.25 17.71
C SER A 198 -1.34 -7.76 19.16
N SER A 199 -1.21 -8.69 20.10
CA SER A 199 -1.01 -8.42 21.53
C SER A 199 0.34 -8.99 21.98
N ASP A 200 1.03 -8.29 22.89
CA ASP A 200 2.27 -8.78 23.50
C ASP A 200 2.04 -9.96 24.46
N SER A 201 0.78 -10.15 24.89
CA SER A 201 0.35 -11.36 25.61
C SER A 201 -0.11 -12.42 24.61
N LYS A 202 0.17 -13.71 24.87
CA LYS A 202 -0.16 -14.86 23.99
C LYS A 202 -1.67 -15.03 23.65
N ASN A 203 -2.53 -14.15 24.15
CA ASN A 203 -3.90 -14.04 23.68
C ASN A 203 -3.96 -12.88 22.68
N GLU A 204 -3.92 -13.21 21.39
CA GLU A 204 -4.40 -12.29 20.35
C GLU A 204 -5.77 -11.76 20.78
N SER A 205 -5.94 -10.44 20.79
CA SER A 205 -7.24 -9.86 21.11
C SER A 205 -8.19 -10.25 19.98
N GLU A 206 -9.22 -11.08 20.27
CA GLU A 206 -10.29 -11.42 19.31
C GLU A 206 -11.06 -10.19 18.81
N GLY A 207 -10.80 -9.03 19.41
CA GLY A 207 -11.45 -7.77 19.11
C GLY A 207 -12.87 -7.76 19.67
N GLN A 208 -13.68 -6.85 19.15
CA GLN A 208 -15.11 -6.82 19.39
C GLN A 208 -15.81 -7.50 18.22
N ILE A 209 -16.70 -8.42 18.56
CA ILE A 209 -17.40 -9.25 17.60
C ILE A 209 -18.80 -8.71 17.40
N PHE A 210 -19.18 -8.52 16.14
CA PHE A 210 -20.54 -8.16 15.73
C PHE A 210 -21.02 -9.07 14.60
N LYS A 211 -22.33 -9.18 14.49
CA LYS A 211 -23.02 -9.83 13.37
C LYS A 211 -23.77 -8.80 12.54
N LEU A 212 -24.20 -9.24 11.37
CA LEU A 212 -25.09 -8.45 10.53
C LEU A 212 -26.54 -8.54 11.00
N ASP A 213 -27.32 -7.54 10.62
CA ASP A 213 -28.76 -7.50 10.83
C ASP A 213 -29.43 -8.76 10.28
N ARG A 214 -30.37 -9.33 11.05
CA ARG A 214 -30.99 -10.63 10.71
C ARG A 214 -32.05 -10.51 9.63
N GLU A 215 -32.72 -9.37 9.52
CA GLU A 215 -33.79 -9.15 8.56
C GLU A 215 -33.22 -8.61 7.25
N GLN A 216 -32.35 -7.60 7.36
CA GLN A 216 -31.78 -6.87 6.23
C GLN A 216 -30.25 -6.74 6.31
N PRO A 217 -29.49 -7.85 6.22
CA PRO A 217 -28.02 -7.82 6.32
C PRO A 217 -27.33 -7.08 5.16
N ILE A 218 -27.98 -7.00 4.00
CA ILE A 218 -27.47 -6.36 2.78
C ILE A 218 -28.46 -5.27 2.36
N LEU A 219 -27.98 -4.03 2.25
CA LEU A 219 -28.78 -2.87 1.87
C LEU A 219 -28.67 -2.53 0.39
N ASN A 220 -27.46 -2.64 -0.16
CA ASN A 220 -27.18 -2.43 -1.58
C ASN A 220 -25.90 -3.17 -1.97
N PHE A 221 -25.71 -3.46 -3.26
CA PHE A 221 -24.49 -4.06 -3.77
C PHE A 221 -24.32 -3.81 -5.26
N SER A 222 -23.08 -3.93 -5.73
CA SER A 222 -22.72 -3.92 -7.15
C SER A 222 -21.82 -5.12 -7.43
N PRO A 223 -22.16 -5.98 -8.41
CA PRO A 223 -21.37 -7.17 -8.76
C PRO A 223 -19.93 -6.85 -9.17
N THR A 224 -19.10 -7.90 -9.21
CA THR A 224 -17.67 -7.85 -9.54
C THR A 224 -17.39 -7.19 -10.90
N GLU A 225 -18.27 -7.38 -11.89
CA GLU A 225 -18.13 -6.82 -13.24
C GLU A 225 -18.46 -5.32 -13.31
N LYS A 226 -18.90 -4.72 -12.19
CA LYS A 226 -19.23 -3.30 -12.07
C LYS A 226 -18.34 -2.61 -11.03
N LEU A 227 -18.85 -2.40 -9.82
CA LEU A 227 -18.15 -1.68 -8.75
C LEU A 227 -17.77 -2.59 -7.58
N ASP A 228 -18.01 -3.90 -7.66
CA ASP A 228 -17.55 -4.91 -6.69
C ASP A 228 -17.65 -4.47 -5.21
N TYR A 229 -18.83 -4.04 -4.77
CA TYR A 229 -19.04 -3.65 -3.38
C TYR A 229 -20.35 -4.22 -2.83
N VAL A 230 -20.39 -4.37 -1.51
CA VAL A 230 -21.61 -4.64 -0.76
C VAL A 230 -21.68 -3.66 0.41
N LEU A 231 -22.84 -3.04 0.57
CA LEU A 231 -23.22 -2.27 1.75
C LEU A 231 -23.98 -3.17 2.72
N LEU A 232 -23.36 -3.41 3.87
CA LEU A 232 -23.85 -4.28 4.92
C LEU A 232 -24.44 -3.47 6.08
N GLN A 233 -25.50 -4.00 6.67
CA GLN A 233 -26.08 -3.45 7.90
C GLN A 233 -25.67 -4.32 9.09
N VAL A 234 -25.02 -3.69 10.06
CA VAL A 234 -24.58 -4.32 11.31
C VAL A 234 -25.73 -4.30 12.33
N GLU A 235 -25.76 -5.29 13.23
CA GLU A 235 -26.71 -5.34 14.35
C GLU A 235 -26.64 -4.08 15.24
N GLU A 236 -27.74 -3.75 15.92
CA GLU A 236 -27.90 -2.49 16.68
C GLU A 236 -26.83 -2.28 17.77
N ASP A 237 -26.29 -3.36 18.33
CA ASP A 237 -25.32 -3.31 19.44
C ASP A 237 -24.06 -2.51 19.08
N ILE A 238 -23.70 -2.39 17.80
CA ILE A 238 -22.56 -1.59 17.36
C ILE A 238 -22.73 -0.10 17.69
N VAL A 239 -23.96 0.43 17.69
CA VAL A 239 -24.24 1.84 17.95
C VAL A 239 -23.79 2.22 19.36
N GLN A 240 -23.98 1.32 20.33
CA GLN A 240 -23.52 1.52 21.70
C GLN A 240 -21.99 1.37 21.83
N ALA A 241 -21.37 0.56 20.97
CA ALA A 241 -19.93 0.32 20.98
C ALA A 241 -19.10 1.48 20.39
N ILE A 242 -19.67 2.28 19.48
CA ILE A 242 -18.98 3.43 18.87
C ILE A 242 -18.37 4.36 19.94
N PRO A 243 -19.15 4.93 20.88
CA PRO A 243 -18.57 5.79 21.92
C PRO A 243 -17.87 5.01 23.04
N SER A 244 -18.37 3.82 23.41
CA SER A 244 -17.94 3.13 24.63
C SER A 244 -16.72 2.22 24.46
N LYS A 245 -16.41 1.83 23.22
CA LYS A 245 -15.37 0.85 22.92
C LYS A 245 -14.40 1.32 21.83
N GLY A 246 -14.43 2.60 21.50
CA GLY A 246 -13.51 3.23 20.56
C GLY A 246 -13.66 2.72 19.12
N ILE A 247 -14.85 2.27 18.72
CA ILE A 247 -15.19 2.03 17.31
C ILE A 247 -15.69 3.36 16.74
N GLN A 248 -15.41 3.66 15.49
CA GLN A 248 -16.01 4.84 14.87
C GLN A 248 -16.06 4.70 13.35
N PRO A 249 -17.01 5.36 12.68
CA PRO A 249 -17.01 5.40 11.22
C PRO A 249 -15.74 6.04 10.65
N ALA A 250 -15.30 5.53 9.51
CA ALA A 250 -14.21 6.09 8.73
C ALA A 250 -14.53 7.53 8.34
N ARG A 251 -13.50 8.37 8.30
CA ARG A 251 -13.65 9.72 7.75
C ARG A 251 -13.69 9.62 6.24
N TRP A 252 -14.64 10.31 5.62
CA TRP A 252 -14.75 10.37 4.17
C TRP A 252 -15.32 11.71 3.73
N ASN A 253 -15.04 12.08 2.48
CA ASN A 253 -15.65 13.20 1.80
C ASN A 253 -15.92 12.77 0.36
N ALA A 254 -17.20 12.63 -0.01
CA ALA A 254 -17.59 12.12 -1.32
C ALA A 254 -17.12 13.00 -2.49
N SER A 255 -16.87 14.29 -2.25
CA SER A 255 -16.33 15.21 -3.26
C SER A 255 -14.81 15.17 -3.37
N ASN A 256 -14.12 14.51 -2.44
CA ASN A 256 -12.67 14.39 -2.44
C ASN A 256 -12.24 13.20 -3.32
N LEU A 257 -11.53 13.50 -4.40
CA LEU A 257 -10.97 12.50 -5.28
C LEU A 257 -9.50 12.28 -4.95
N PRO A 258 -9.00 11.03 -5.01
CA PRO A 258 -7.57 10.77 -4.93
C PRO A 258 -6.84 11.44 -6.09
N VAL A 259 -5.55 11.73 -5.90
CA VAL A 259 -4.71 12.42 -6.89
C VAL A 259 -3.53 11.53 -7.26
N THR A 260 -3.28 11.36 -8.56
CA THR A 260 -2.11 10.62 -9.06
C THR A 260 -0.81 11.19 -8.51
N GLY A 261 0.13 10.32 -8.12
CA GLY A 261 1.40 10.68 -7.49
C GLY A 261 1.30 11.01 -6.00
N LYS A 262 0.10 11.00 -5.41
CA LYS A 262 -0.08 11.14 -3.96
C LYS A 262 -0.07 9.82 -3.23
N GLY A 263 0.00 9.92 -1.91
CA GLY A 263 0.04 8.77 -1.02
C GLY A 263 -1.30 8.08 -0.87
N ILE A 264 -1.23 6.79 -0.62
CA ILE A 264 -2.36 5.92 -0.31
C ILE A 264 -1.99 5.01 0.86
N THR A 265 -2.87 4.96 1.86
CA THR A 265 -2.72 4.10 3.03
C THR A 265 -3.79 3.03 3.03
N LEU A 266 -3.38 1.76 3.09
CA LEU A 266 -4.28 0.61 3.19
C LEU A 266 -4.28 0.09 4.62
N VAL A 267 -5.47 -0.17 5.16
CA VAL A 267 -5.65 -0.83 6.45
C VAL A 267 -6.36 -2.15 6.20
N GLN A 268 -5.74 -3.27 6.57
CA GLN A 268 -6.08 -4.57 6.01
C GLN A 268 -5.86 -5.73 6.98
N HIS A 269 -6.55 -6.84 6.73
CA HIS A 269 -6.35 -8.13 7.39
C HIS A 269 -5.74 -9.16 6.42
N PRO A 270 -4.44 -9.06 6.09
CA PRO A 270 -3.78 -9.97 5.17
C PRO A 270 -3.77 -11.38 5.75
N LYS A 271 -4.12 -12.36 4.93
CA LYS A 271 -4.43 -13.77 5.23
C LYS A 271 -5.47 -13.94 6.34
N GLY A 272 -6.22 -12.88 6.64
CA GLY A 272 -7.10 -12.76 7.80
C GLY A 272 -6.36 -12.73 9.14
N ASP A 273 -5.08 -12.39 9.14
CA ASP A 273 -4.29 -12.13 10.34
C ASP A 273 -4.73 -10.81 11.01
N THR A 274 -4.14 -10.53 12.15
CA THR A 274 -4.17 -9.24 12.85
C THR A 274 -3.94 -8.07 11.90
N MET A 275 -4.62 -6.96 12.17
CA MET A 275 -4.61 -5.76 11.33
C MET A 275 -3.19 -5.32 10.98
N LYS A 276 -2.97 -4.96 9.71
CA LYS A 276 -1.73 -4.37 9.20
C LYS A 276 -2.04 -3.08 8.47
N VAL A 277 -1.12 -2.12 8.57
CA VAL A 277 -1.18 -0.85 7.85
C VAL A 277 -0.07 -0.83 6.82
N CYS A 278 -0.41 -0.55 5.57
CA CYS A 278 0.55 -0.34 4.49
C CYS A 278 0.45 1.09 3.98
N ILE A 279 1.51 1.87 4.16
CA ILE A 279 1.58 3.27 3.74
C ILE A 279 2.45 3.34 2.49
N SER A 280 1.92 3.92 1.43
CA SER A 280 2.65 4.24 0.20
C SER A 280 2.53 5.75 -0.03
N ARG A 281 3.63 6.50 -0.10
CA ARG A 281 3.60 7.98 -0.06
C ARG A 281 3.31 8.66 -1.39
N ASP A 282 3.44 7.90 -2.47
CA ASP A 282 3.27 8.26 -3.87
C ASP A 282 2.72 7.06 -4.67
N GLY A 283 2.03 6.18 -3.96
CA GLY A 283 1.58 4.91 -4.49
C GLY A 283 0.52 5.02 -5.58
N ILE A 284 -0.19 6.14 -5.71
CA ILE A 284 -1.28 6.27 -6.68
C ILE A 284 -0.72 6.47 -8.08
N THR A 285 -0.86 5.47 -8.93
CA THR A 285 -0.34 5.49 -10.30
C THR A 285 -1.37 5.98 -11.32
N GLY A 286 -2.66 5.92 -11.00
CA GLY A 286 -3.70 6.47 -11.85
C GLY A 286 -5.07 6.51 -11.19
N VAL A 287 -5.89 7.48 -11.59
CA VAL A 287 -7.27 7.67 -11.13
C VAL A 287 -8.16 7.78 -12.37
N TYR A 288 -9.11 6.86 -12.50
CA TYR A 288 -9.96 6.70 -13.68
C TYR A 288 -11.42 6.88 -13.28
N GLN A 289 -11.82 8.12 -13.04
CA GLN A 289 -13.13 8.47 -12.49
C GLN A 289 -14.31 7.94 -13.33
N GLU A 290 -14.22 8.05 -14.66
CA GLU A 290 -15.25 7.52 -15.58
C GLU A 290 -15.44 6.01 -15.49
N ARG A 291 -14.42 5.29 -15.01
CA ARG A 291 -14.47 3.83 -14.77
C ARG A 291 -14.76 3.50 -13.30
N GLY A 292 -14.73 4.49 -12.41
CA GLY A 292 -14.82 4.30 -10.97
C GLY A 292 -13.61 3.58 -10.36
N LEU A 293 -12.42 3.68 -10.97
CA LEU A 293 -11.24 2.91 -10.56
C LEU A 293 -10.05 3.78 -10.16
N ILE A 294 -9.21 3.22 -9.29
CA ILE A 294 -7.89 3.76 -8.91
C ILE A 294 -6.86 2.63 -9.01
N GLN A 295 -5.67 2.94 -9.52
CA GLN A 295 -4.53 2.02 -9.57
C GLN A 295 -3.39 2.54 -8.70
N TYR A 296 -2.71 1.62 -8.03
CA TYR A 296 -1.62 1.96 -7.12
C TYR A 296 -0.64 0.82 -6.84
N VAL A 297 0.49 1.19 -6.24
CA VAL A 297 1.53 0.29 -5.75
C VAL A 297 1.56 0.33 -4.22
N SER A 298 1.52 -0.84 -3.59
CA SER A 298 1.48 -1.03 -2.13
C SER A 298 1.99 -2.44 -1.77
N LYS A 299 1.76 -2.95 -0.55
CA LYS A 299 1.92 -4.37 -0.19
C LYS A 299 0.57 -4.92 0.26
N THR A 300 0.12 -5.99 -0.36
CA THR A 300 -1.20 -6.62 -0.13
C THR A 300 -1.04 -8.14 -0.28
N GLU A 301 -1.87 -8.89 0.45
CA GLU A 301 -1.93 -10.37 0.42
C GLU A 301 -3.40 -10.84 0.43
N PRO A 302 -3.72 -12.12 0.17
CA PRO A 302 -5.10 -12.63 0.24
C PRO A 302 -5.82 -12.22 1.53
N GLY A 303 -7.10 -11.86 1.51
CA GLY A 303 -7.81 -11.32 2.68
C GLY A 303 -7.76 -9.80 2.83
N SER A 304 -6.94 -9.12 2.00
CA SER A 304 -6.96 -7.65 1.90
C SER A 304 -8.15 -7.12 1.08
N SER A 305 -8.92 -7.97 0.38
CA SER A 305 -10.15 -7.57 -0.31
C SER A 305 -11.12 -6.85 0.62
N GLY A 306 -11.64 -5.72 0.18
CA GLY A 306 -12.52 -4.84 0.97
C GLY A 306 -11.76 -3.91 1.91
N SER A 307 -10.43 -3.84 1.81
CA SER A 307 -9.64 -2.93 2.63
C SER A 307 -9.89 -1.48 2.22
N PRO A 308 -10.15 -0.58 3.17
CA PRO A 308 -10.22 0.84 2.88
C PRO A 308 -8.85 1.38 2.44
N CYS A 309 -8.88 2.21 1.41
CA CYS A 309 -7.77 3.00 0.94
C CYS A 309 -7.98 4.45 1.34
N PHE A 310 -7.04 5.00 2.11
CA PHE A 310 -7.09 6.35 2.63
C PHE A 310 -6.09 7.27 1.90
N ASP A 311 -6.47 8.53 1.71
CA ASP A 311 -5.55 9.59 1.26
C ASP A 311 -4.59 10.05 2.37
N GLU A 312 -3.71 11.01 2.05
CA GLU A 312 -2.77 11.62 2.99
C GLU A 312 -3.44 12.31 4.21
N ASN A 313 -4.73 12.64 4.08
CA ASN A 313 -5.53 13.24 5.14
C ASN A 313 -6.37 12.22 5.92
N TRP A 314 -6.20 10.93 5.66
CA TRP A 314 -6.99 9.84 6.22
C TRP A 314 -8.49 9.90 5.88
N ASN A 315 -8.83 10.43 4.70
CA ASN A 315 -10.17 10.25 4.13
C ASN A 315 -10.21 8.96 3.31
N LEU A 316 -11.26 8.16 3.48
CA LEU A 316 -11.55 7.01 2.63
C LEU A 316 -11.80 7.50 1.20
N VAL A 317 -10.99 7.03 0.26
CA VAL A 317 -11.05 7.41 -1.16
C VAL A 317 -11.32 6.23 -2.08
N ALA A 318 -11.06 5.00 -1.64
CA ALA A 318 -11.32 3.80 -2.41
C ALA A 318 -11.43 2.52 -1.55
N LEU A 319 -11.91 1.45 -2.17
CA LEU A 319 -11.95 0.10 -1.62
C LEU A 319 -11.03 -0.81 -2.44
N HIS A 320 -10.06 -1.46 -1.80
CA HIS A 320 -9.14 -2.39 -2.49
C HIS A 320 -9.89 -3.63 -2.95
N HIS A 321 -9.85 -3.95 -4.25
CA HIS A 321 -10.57 -5.10 -4.81
C HIS A 321 -9.71 -6.13 -5.54
N ALA A 322 -8.52 -5.75 -6.02
CA ALA A 322 -7.73 -6.62 -6.89
C ALA A 322 -6.22 -6.40 -6.78
N GLN A 323 -5.48 -7.49 -6.99
CA GLN A 323 -4.04 -7.51 -7.17
C GLN A 323 -3.66 -8.44 -8.33
N ARG A 324 -2.68 -8.03 -9.13
CA ARG A 324 -2.06 -8.86 -10.17
C ARG A 324 -0.54 -8.79 -10.12
N ASP A 325 0.11 -9.94 -10.30
CA ASP A 325 1.52 -9.99 -10.65
C ASP A 325 1.72 -9.37 -12.04
N ARG A 326 2.73 -8.50 -12.18
CA ARG A 326 3.08 -7.88 -13.45
C ARG A 326 4.59 -7.80 -13.61
N MET A 327 5.06 -8.11 -14.81
CA MET A 327 6.44 -7.84 -15.20
C MET A 327 6.54 -6.42 -15.75
N PHE A 328 7.40 -5.60 -15.15
CA PHE A 328 7.74 -4.25 -15.60
C PHE A 328 9.14 -4.27 -16.18
N SER A 329 9.28 -4.26 -17.50
CA SER A 329 10.55 -4.44 -18.24
C SER A 329 11.38 -5.65 -17.77
N SER A 330 12.11 -5.52 -16.65
CA SER A 330 12.95 -6.56 -16.04
C SER A 330 12.65 -6.83 -14.56
N ILE A 331 11.73 -6.10 -13.93
CA ILE A 331 11.38 -6.21 -12.50
C ILE A 331 9.99 -6.82 -12.37
N ARG A 332 9.86 -7.89 -11.57
CA ARG A 332 8.55 -8.45 -11.20
C ARG A 332 7.96 -7.60 -10.08
N GLY A 333 6.83 -6.96 -10.36
CA GLY A 333 6.07 -6.16 -9.40
C GLY A 333 4.66 -6.70 -9.22
N THR A 334 3.93 -6.05 -8.33
CA THR A 334 2.49 -6.29 -8.14
C THR A 334 1.75 -4.99 -8.33
N ILE A 335 0.74 -5.01 -9.19
CA ILE A 335 -0.18 -3.89 -9.38
C ILE A 335 -1.44 -4.14 -8.56
N ARG A 336 -2.06 -3.05 -8.10
CA ARG A 336 -3.31 -3.10 -7.36
C ARG A 336 -4.31 -2.16 -7.98
N GLU A 337 -5.57 -2.53 -7.80
CA GLU A 337 -6.70 -1.72 -8.18
C GLU A 337 -7.68 -1.64 -7.02
N GLY A 338 -8.34 -0.50 -6.92
CA GLY A 338 -9.48 -0.30 -6.04
C GLY A 338 -10.61 0.41 -6.75
N VAL A 339 -11.79 0.31 -6.15
CA VAL A 339 -13.00 1.00 -6.59
C VAL A 339 -13.10 2.33 -5.86
N LEU A 340 -13.27 3.42 -6.60
CA LEU A 340 -13.38 4.76 -6.03
C LEU A 340 -14.59 4.86 -5.12
N PHE A 341 -14.37 5.36 -3.89
CA PHE A 341 -15.45 5.60 -2.93
C PHE A 341 -16.48 6.60 -3.48
N ASN A 342 -16.04 7.58 -4.28
CA ASN A 342 -16.95 8.51 -4.97
C ASN A 342 -17.99 7.79 -5.85
N SER A 343 -17.58 6.74 -6.58
CA SER A 343 -18.48 5.96 -7.44
C SER A 343 -19.45 5.13 -6.62
N ILE A 344 -18.96 4.47 -5.56
CA ILE A 344 -19.81 3.73 -4.60
C ILE A 344 -20.82 4.67 -3.95
N TYR A 345 -20.38 5.84 -3.50
CA TYR A 345 -21.21 6.85 -2.83
C TYR A 345 -22.43 7.26 -3.67
N GLN A 346 -22.29 7.36 -5.00
CA GLN A 346 -23.43 7.71 -5.85
C GLN A 346 -24.59 6.69 -5.76
N GLU A 347 -24.27 5.42 -5.54
CA GLU A 347 -25.25 4.34 -5.42
C GLU A 347 -25.79 4.18 -3.98
N ILE A 348 -25.05 4.64 -2.96
CA ILE A 348 -25.42 4.41 -1.55
C ILE A 348 -25.83 5.67 -0.77
N LYS A 349 -25.76 6.87 -1.37
CA LYS A 349 -26.03 8.14 -0.67
C LYS A 349 -27.38 8.20 0.05
N SER A 350 -28.42 7.54 -0.46
CA SER A 350 -29.75 7.51 0.18
C SER A 350 -29.76 6.80 1.53
N TYR A 351 -28.85 5.85 1.76
CA TYR A 351 -28.73 5.11 3.02
C TYR A 351 -27.95 5.92 4.07
N LEU A 352 -27.04 6.80 3.62
CA LEU A 352 -26.20 7.61 4.51
C LEU A 352 -26.95 8.79 5.13
N ILE A 353 -27.98 9.32 4.46
CA ILE A 353 -28.78 10.46 4.96
C ILE A 353 -29.56 10.09 6.23
N ASN A 354 -29.87 8.81 6.44
CA ASN A 354 -30.66 8.34 7.58
C ASN A 354 -29.80 7.94 8.79
N GLU A 355 -28.48 7.99 8.67
CA GLU A 355 -27.52 7.43 9.65
C GLU A 355 -26.53 8.47 10.20
N ILE A 356 -26.60 9.73 9.75
CA ILE A 356 -25.74 10.85 10.21
C ILE A 356 -26.40 11.63 11.34
#